data_AF-A0A285TBZ9-F1
#
_entry.id   AF-A0A285TBZ9-F1
#
_cell.length_a   1.000
_cell.length_b   1.000
_cell.length_c   1.000
_cell.angle_alpha   90.00
_cell.angle_beta   90.00
_cell.angle_gamma   90.00
#
_symmetry.space_group_name_H-M   'P 1'
#
loop_
_entity.id
_entity.type
_entity.pdbx_description
1 polymer ?
#
loop_
_entity_poly.entity_id
_entity_poly.type
_entity_poly.pdbx_seq_one_letter_code
_entity_poly.pdbx_strand_id
1 'polypeptide(L)'
;MLDTPIYVSDQYNPHSLTREWGFVLASHRPAFSKYGDDLRGGRLAIACEILSLLPACEEQKDFPRQPKNAGPVSTDIIDNNLAKLHSQIGSDVLCLTLLADVPLDRPLHITQSNLIGHWRWLRQVWTKLATAEQTFTFMPEAQPQSLQNTPKSKMVDQLAKGRFNTAIANLRCDFKSLSNNCDSAKDLELRLSFITNLTLFCPLIGSELLCRLGHAPFGTNHHAKYSEE
;
A
#
# COMPACT_ATOMS: atom_id res chain seq x y z
N MET A 1 11.66 3.47 -28.04
CA MET A 1 11.98 3.81 -26.63
C MET A 1 10.81 3.29 -25.82
N LEU A 2 11.05 2.35 -24.91
CA LEU A 2 10.01 1.88 -23.98
C LEU A 2 9.72 3.03 -23.03
N ASP A 3 8.48 3.53 -23.04
CA ASP A 3 8.00 4.49 -22.05
C ASP A 3 8.01 3.80 -20.68
N THR A 4 9.11 3.95 -19.95
CA THR A 4 9.18 3.52 -18.54
C THR A 4 8.09 4.27 -17.80
N PRO A 5 7.09 3.61 -17.20
CA PRO A 5 6.05 4.30 -16.46
C PRO A 5 6.71 5.10 -15.33
N ILE A 6 6.67 6.42 -15.44
CA ILE A 6 7.19 7.33 -14.44
C ILE A 6 6.17 7.35 -13.31
N TYR A 7 6.48 6.61 -12.25
CA TYR A 7 5.67 6.57 -11.04
C TYR A 7 5.54 7.99 -10.47
N VAL A 8 6.62 8.77 -10.37
CA VAL A 8 6.63 10.07 -9.67
C VAL A 8 6.66 11.24 -10.66
N SER A 9 5.70 12.17 -10.62
CA SER A 9 5.81 13.40 -11.44
C SER A 9 7.05 14.23 -11.05
N ASP A 10 7.89 14.54 -12.02
CA ASP A 10 9.12 15.33 -11.85
C ASP A 10 8.86 16.82 -11.54
N GLN A 11 7.63 17.30 -11.72
CA GLN A 11 7.25 18.73 -11.61
C GLN A 11 6.42 19.04 -10.33
N TYR A 12 6.53 18.22 -9.29
CA TYR A 12 5.64 18.28 -8.12
C TYR A 12 5.95 19.39 -7.10
N ASN A 13 4.89 20.06 -6.60
CA ASN A 13 4.94 21.00 -5.47
C ASN A 13 4.14 20.45 -4.26
N PRO A 14 4.79 20.09 -3.14
CA PRO A 14 4.13 19.55 -1.93
C PRO A 14 3.21 20.51 -1.20
N HIS A 15 3.21 21.79 -1.56
CA HIS A 15 2.38 22.82 -0.94
C HIS A 15 1.08 23.10 -1.71
N SER A 16 0.86 22.41 -2.83
CA SER A 16 -0.31 22.62 -3.70
C SER A 16 -1.17 21.37 -3.78
N LEU A 17 -2.39 21.40 -3.23
CA LEU A 17 -3.41 20.34 -3.36
C LEU A 17 -4.08 20.32 -4.76
N THR A 18 -3.58 21.12 -5.71
CA THR A 18 -4.23 21.39 -7.01
C THR A 18 -3.86 20.43 -8.15
N ARG A 19 -3.02 19.43 -7.91
CA ARG A 19 -2.63 18.39 -8.87
C ARG A 19 -2.59 17.04 -8.16
N GLU A 20 -2.79 15.93 -8.86
CA GLU A 20 -2.75 14.58 -8.28
C GLU A 20 -1.40 14.31 -7.56
N TRP A 21 -1.42 14.05 -6.25
CA TRP A 21 -0.27 13.65 -5.42
C TRP A 21 0.05 12.16 -5.62
N GLY A 22 -0.69 11.51 -6.51
CA GLY A 22 -0.63 10.11 -6.84
C GLY A 22 0.24 9.83 -8.06
N PHE A 23 0.90 8.69 -7.98
CA PHE A 23 1.83 8.16 -8.94
C PHE A 23 1.07 7.54 -10.14
N VAL A 24 1.45 7.87 -11.37
CA VAL A 24 0.60 7.64 -12.57
C VAL A 24 0.65 6.17 -13.03
N LEU A 25 -0.29 5.36 -12.53
CA LEU A 25 -0.84 4.19 -13.22
C LEU A 25 -2.34 4.40 -13.34
N ALA A 26 -2.73 5.19 -14.34
CA ALA A 26 -4.05 5.79 -14.48
C ALA A 26 -5.21 4.82 -14.76
N SER A 27 -4.95 3.53 -15.02
CA SER A 27 -5.97 2.59 -15.53
C SER A 27 -6.52 1.59 -14.51
N HIS A 28 -5.93 1.43 -13.31
CA HIS A 28 -6.33 0.39 -12.36
C HIS A 28 -6.42 0.90 -10.91
N ARG A 29 -7.08 2.04 -10.70
CA ARG A 29 -7.42 2.48 -9.33
C ARG A 29 -8.49 1.53 -8.76
N PRO A 30 -8.33 0.98 -7.54
CA PRO A 30 -9.49 0.52 -6.78
C PRO A 30 -10.43 1.72 -6.67
N ALA A 31 -11.64 1.59 -7.20
CA ALA A 31 -12.59 2.69 -7.23
C ALA A 31 -13.11 2.94 -5.80
N PHE A 32 -12.42 3.78 -5.02
CA PHE A 32 -12.92 4.23 -3.71
C PHE A 32 -14.21 5.05 -3.84
N SER A 33 -14.60 5.43 -5.07
CA SER A 33 -15.93 5.97 -5.38
C SER A 33 -17.07 5.03 -4.97
N LYS A 34 -16.80 3.73 -4.78
CA LYS A 34 -17.77 2.78 -4.23
C LYS A 34 -18.11 3.03 -2.76
N TYR A 35 -17.29 3.79 -2.03
CA TYR A 35 -17.45 4.02 -0.59
C TYR A 35 -18.13 5.35 -0.25
N GLY A 36 -18.64 6.05 -1.27
CA GLY A 36 -19.34 7.33 -1.12
C GLY A 36 -18.41 8.51 -0.86
N ASP A 37 -18.98 9.59 -0.32
CA ASP A 37 -18.28 10.85 -0.07
C ASP A 37 -17.75 11.00 1.37
N ASP A 38 -18.11 10.08 2.26
CA ASP A 38 -17.78 10.17 3.70
C ASP A 38 -16.41 9.55 4.02
N LEU A 39 -15.52 10.34 4.62
CA LEU A 39 -14.19 9.89 5.04
C LEU A 39 -14.25 8.80 6.12
N ARG A 40 -15.25 8.83 7.01
CA ARG A 40 -15.42 7.78 8.03
C ARG A 40 -15.84 6.46 7.38
N GLY A 41 -16.79 6.51 6.46
CA GLY A 41 -17.20 5.38 5.63
C GLY A 41 -16.03 4.80 4.82
N GLY A 42 -15.27 5.66 4.14
CA GLY A 42 -14.06 5.27 3.41
C GLY A 42 -13.02 4.58 4.31
N ARG A 43 -12.76 5.15 5.50
CA ARG A 43 -11.85 4.56 6.49
C ARG A 43 -12.26 3.16 6.91
N LEU A 44 -13.55 2.95 7.17
CA LEU A 44 -14.09 1.63 7.52
C LEU A 44 -13.99 0.66 6.35
N ALA A 45 -14.31 1.11 5.15
CA ALA A 45 -14.31 0.28 3.96
C ALA A 45 -12.90 -0.22 3.59
N ILE A 46 -11.90 0.67 3.62
CA ILE A 46 -10.49 0.30 3.41
C ILE A 46 -10.05 -0.75 4.45
N ALA A 47 -10.41 -0.56 5.72
CA ALA A 47 -10.09 -1.51 6.76
C ALA A 47 -10.71 -2.90 6.48
N CYS A 48 -11.97 -2.95 6.06
CA CYS A 48 -12.63 -4.20 5.66
C CYS A 48 -11.98 -4.86 4.44
N GLU A 49 -11.61 -4.08 3.43
CA GLU A 49 -10.93 -4.56 2.23
C GLU A 49 -9.59 -5.21 2.58
N ILE A 50 -8.76 -4.56 3.40
CA ILE A 50 -7.48 -5.11 3.86
C ILE A 50 -7.67 -6.43 4.61
N LEU A 51 -8.66 -6.54 5.49
CA LEU A 51 -8.93 -7.78 6.21
C LEU A 51 -9.44 -8.89 5.29
N SER A 52 -10.16 -8.55 4.22
CA SER A 52 -10.63 -9.52 3.22
C SER A 52 -9.49 -10.12 2.39
N LEU A 53 -8.35 -9.41 2.28
CA LEU A 53 -7.14 -9.88 1.61
C LEU A 53 -6.31 -10.84 2.48
N LEU A 54 -6.62 -10.97 3.77
CA LEU A 54 -5.89 -11.87 4.65
C LEU A 54 -6.36 -13.32 4.50
N PRO A 55 -5.44 -14.30 4.57
CA PRO A 55 -5.80 -15.70 4.59
C PRO A 55 -6.71 -16.00 5.78
N ALA A 56 -7.68 -16.90 5.58
CA ALA A 56 -8.55 -17.35 6.65
C ALA A 56 -7.73 -18.09 7.72
N CYS A 57 -7.42 -17.42 8.83
CA CYS A 57 -6.73 -18.05 9.96
C CYS A 57 -7.73 -18.88 10.78
N GLU A 58 -7.47 -20.18 10.97
CA GLU A 58 -8.37 -21.09 11.70
C GLU A 58 -8.44 -20.79 13.21
N GLU A 59 -7.44 -20.08 13.77
CA GLU A 59 -7.37 -19.70 15.18
C GLU A 59 -8.27 -18.50 15.57
N GLN A 60 -9.00 -17.92 14.61
CA GLN A 60 -9.77 -16.67 14.78
C GLN A 60 -11.26 -16.86 15.10
N LYS A 61 -11.65 -17.95 15.77
CA LYS A 61 -13.07 -18.16 16.11
C LYS A 61 -13.68 -17.07 17.03
N ASP A 62 -12.85 -16.30 17.73
CA ASP A 62 -13.31 -15.38 18.78
C ASP A 62 -13.28 -13.88 18.41
N PHE A 63 -12.78 -13.49 17.23
CA PHE A 63 -12.74 -12.09 16.82
C PHE A 63 -13.68 -11.81 15.65
N PRO A 64 -14.54 -10.78 15.72
CA PRO A 64 -15.32 -10.36 14.56
C PRO A 64 -14.35 -9.92 13.46
N ARG A 65 -14.26 -10.73 12.38
CA ARG A 65 -13.35 -10.50 11.23
C ARG A 65 -13.54 -9.15 10.55
N GLN A 66 -14.67 -8.50 10.74
CA GLN A 66 -14.97 -7.21 10.12
C GLN A 66 -15.21 -6.14 11.18
N PRO A 67 -14.51 -5.00 11.10
CA PRO A 67 -14.82 -3.86 11.93
C PRO A 67 -16.24 -3.38 11.61
N LYS A 68 -17.00 -3.10 12.67
CA LYS A 68 -18.39 -2.63 12.55
C LYS A 68 -18.49 -1.11 12.47
N ASN A 69 -17.46 -0.41 12.96
CA ASN A 69 -17.45 1.04 13.10
C ASN A 69 -16.02 1.58 12.92
N ALA A 70 -15.93 2.81 12.44
CA ALA A 70 -14.74 3.64 12.53
C ALA A 70 -15.04 4.88 13.39
N GLY A 71 -14.00 5.44 14.01
CA GLY A 71 -14.08 6.74 14.67
C GLY A 71 -14.35 7.87 13.67
N PRO A 72 -14.89 9.02 14.11
CA PRO A 72 -15.14 10.16 13.24
C PRO A 72 -13.83 10.68 12.61
N VAL A 73 -13.94 11.20 11.39
CA VAL A 73 -12.82 11.80 10.66
C VAL A 73 -13.11 13.27 10.45
N SER A 74 -12.19 14.13 10.85
CA SER A 74 -12.24 15.58 10.61
C SER A 74 -11.02 16.02 9.80
N THR A 75 -11.19 17.10 9.04
CA THR A 75 -10.13 17.73 8.24
C THR A 75 -9.97 19.19 8.66
N ASP A 76 -8.82 19.79 8.35
CA ASP A 76 -8.56 21.21 8.50
C ASP A 76 -8.99 21.99 7.23
N ILE A 77 -8.03 22.47 6.45
CA ILE A 77 -8.20 23.14 5.16
C ILE A 77 -8.37 22.12 4.00
N ILE A 78 -8.25 20.83 4.29
CA ILE A 78 -8.39 19.75 3.30
C ILE A 78 -9.88 19.45 3.04
N ASP A 79 -10.19 19.11 1.78
CA ASP A 79 -11.50 18.59 1.37
C ASP A 79 -11.93 17.41 2.27
N ASN A 80 -13.11 17.55 2.89
CA ASN A 80 -13.72 16.51 3.71
C ASN A 80 -14.49 15.45 2.91
N ASN A 81 -14.48 15.56 1.58
CA ASN A 81 -15.13 14.63 0.67
C ASN A 81 -14.12 13.57 0.21
N LEU A 82 -14.44 12.29 0.45
CA LEU A 82 -13.58 11.15 0.14
C LEU A 82 -13.18 11.08 -1.34
N ALA A 83 -14.13 11.25 -2.26
CA ALA A 83 -13.86 11.15 -3.69
C ALA A 83 -12.95 12.29 -4.20
N LYS A 84 -13.19 13.51 -3.73
CA LYS A 84 -12.33 14.67 -4.02
C LYS A 84 -10.93 14.46 -3.45
N LEU A 85 -10.83 14.08 -2.18
CA LEU A 85 -9.54 13.82 -1.54
C LEU A 85 -8.79 12.70 -2.26
N HIS A 86 -9.48 11.59 -2.60
CA HIS A 86 -8.90 10.49 -3.38
C HIS A 86 -8.37 10.96 -4.73
N SER A 87 -9.12 11.79 -5.45
CA SER A 87 -8.67 12.34 -6.74
C SER A 87 -7.43 13.23 -6.58
N GLN A 88 -7.31 13.92 -5.45
CA GLN A 88 -6.17 14.77 -5.15
C GLN A 88 -4.94 14.00 -4.73
N ILE A 89 -5.05 12.95 -3.89
CA ILE A 89 -3.87 12.32 -3.28
C ILE A 89 -3.57 10.89 -3.73
N GLY A 90 -4.51 10.25 -4.41
CA GLY A 90 -4.42 8.85 -4.81
C GLY A 90 -4.66 7.85 -3.68
N SER A 91 -4.77 6.58 -4.06
CA SER A 91 -5.19 5.47 -3.21
C SER A 91 -4.24 5.18 -2.05
N ASP A 92 -2.94 5.08 -2.34
CA ASP A 92 -1.94 4.65 -1.36
C ASP A 92 -1.78 5.70 -0.24
N VAL A 93 -1.71 6.99 -0.61
CA VAL A 93 -1.65 8.08 0.35
C VAL A 93 -2.93 8.17 1.18
N LEU A 94 -4.09 8.00 0.55
CA LEU A 94 -5.38 8.00 1.24
C LEU A 94 -5.50 6.87 2.27
N CYS A 95 -5.09 5.65 1.91
CA CYS A 95 -5.09 4.51 2.81
C CYS A 95 -4.21 4.77 4.05
N LEU A 96 -2.98 5.23 3.84
CA LEU A 96 -2.08 5.59 4.94
C LEU A 96 -2.67 6.69 5.82
N THR A 97 -3.25 7.72 5.20
CA THR A 97 -3.86 8.85 5.92
C THR A 97 -4.97 8.39 6.84
N LEU A 98 -5.83 7.47 6.37
CA LEU A 98 -7.00 7.02 7.12
C LEU A 98 -6.66 5.98 8.21
N LEU A 99 -5.53 5.27 8.09
CA LEU A 99 -5.26 4.12 8.97
C LEU A 99 -3.97 4.21 9.80
N ALA A 100 -3.03 5.10 9.49
CA ALA A 100 -1.69 5.05 10.08
C ALA A 100 -1.56 5.69 11.46
N ASP A 101 -2.33 6.74 11.75
CA ASP A 101 -2.02 7.63 12.88
C ASP A 101 -2.69 7.19 14.18
N VAL A 102 -3.95 6.74 14.12
CA VAL A 102 -4.73 6.36 15.30
C VAL A 102 -5.49 5.05 15.06
N PRO A 103 -5.84 4.29 16.12
CA PRO A 103 -6.69 3.10 16.01
C PRO A 103 -7.99 3.38 15.27
N LEU A 104 -8.54 2.36 14.60
CA LEU A 104 -9.70 2.50 13.70
C LEU A 104 -10.93 3.10 14.39
N ASP A 105 -11.16 2.76 15.65
CA ASP A 105 -12.28 3.20 16.49
C ASP A 105 -12.10 4.62 17.08
N ARG A 106 -10.89 5.19 16.98
CA ARG A 106 -10.57 6.51 17.54
C ARG A 106 -10.80 7.64 16.54
N PRO A 107 -11.18 8.84 17.02
CA PRO A 107 -11.27 10.03 16.18
C PRO A 107 -9.95 10.32 15.46
N LEU A 108 -10.02 10.62 14.17
CA LEU A 108 -8.87 11.00 13.33
C LEU A 108 -9.04 12.44 12.87
N HIS A 109 -8.00 13.25 13.04
CA HIS A 109 -7.92 14.58 12.46
C HIS A 109 -6.83 14.59 11.38
N ILE A 110 -7.22 14.85 10.13
CA ILE A 110 -6.32 14.89 8.99
C ILE A 110 -5.89 16.33 8.75
N THR A 111 -4.58 16.56 8.73
CA THR A 111 -3.96 17.84 8.35
C THR A 111 -3.17 17.70 7.05
N GLN A 112 -2.90 18.83 6.39
CA GLN A 112 -2.05 18.84 5.18
C GLN A 112 -0.67 18.22 5.44
N SER A 113 -0.13 18.43 6.64
CA SER A 113 1.15 17.86 7.06
C SER A 113 1.13 16.32 7.11
N ASN A 114 0.01 15.70 7.52
CA ASN A 114 -0.14 14.24 7.49
C ASN A 114 -0.03 13.72 6.05
N LEU A 115 -0.77 14.32 5.11
CA LEU A 115 -0.76 13.95 3.70
C LEU A 115 0.65 14.05 3.09
N ILE A 116 1.32 15.17 3.32
CA ILE A 116 2.70 15.41 2.86
C ILE A 116 3.65 14.36 3.46
N GLY A 117 3.47 14.03 4.74
CA GLY A 117 4.28 13.02 5.44
C GLY A 117 4.17 11.64 4.81
N HIS A 118 2.94 11.16 4.55
CA HIS A 118 2.71 9.88 3.89
C HIS A 118 3.28 9.85 2.47
N TRP A 119 3.03 10.89 1.69
CA TRP A 119 3.57 11.01 0.34
C TRP A 119 5.11 11.00 0.33
N ARG A 120 5.76 11.78 1.20
CA ARG A 120 7.23 11.81 1.31
C ARG A 120 7.79 10.44 1.68
N TRP A 121 7.12 9.73 2.59
CA TRP A 121 7.54 8.39 2.96
C TRP A 121 7.42 7.41 1.77
N LEU A 122 6.31 7.42 1.03
CA LEU A 122 6.18 6.59 -0.19
C LEU A 122 7.23 6.94 -1.24
N ARG A 123 7.59 8.21 -1.39
CA ARG A 123 8.70 8.62 -2.26
C ARG A 123 10.04 8.03 -1.81
N GLN A 124 10.33 8.01 -0.50
CA GLN A 124 11.53 7.35 0.02
C GLN A 124 11.53 5.85 -0.27
N VAL A 125 10.38 5.19 -0.10
CA VAL A 125 10.19 3.78 -0.44
C VAL A 125 10.48 3.55 -1.92
N TRP A 126 9.88 4.34 -2.79
CA TRP A 126 10.12 4.29 -4.23
C TRP A 126 11.60 4.50 -4.58
N THR A 127 12.22 5.58 -4.12
CA THR A 127 13.64 5.87 -4.40
C THR A 127 14.58 4.76 -3.95
N LYS A 128 14.28 4.09 -2.83
CA LYS A 128 15.13 3.02 -2.30
C LYS A 128 14.95 1.67 -3.01
N LEU A 129 13.75 1.41 -3.55
CA LEU A 129 13.38 0.08 -4.05
C LEU A 129 13.15 0.03 -5.57
N ALA A 130 12.88 1.16 -6.22
CA ALA A 130 12.62 1.23 -7.66
C ALA A 130 13.88 1.36 -8.53
N THR A 131 15.06 1.42 -7.92
CA THR A 131 16.36 1.41 -8.60
C THR A 131 16.59 0.06 -9.31
N ALA A 132 16.02 -0.05 -10.51
CA ALA A 132 16.49 -0.89 -11.60
C ALA A 132 17.76 -0.20 -12.18
N GLU A 133 18.90 -0.84 -12.38
CA GLU A 133 19.17 -2.16 -12.92
C GLU A 133 20.09 -2.94 -11.96
N GLN A 134 19.53 -3.68 -11.00
CA GLN A 134 20.31 -4.81 -10.49
C GLN A 134 20.02 -5.96 -11.44
N THR A 135 21.03 -6.24 -12.25
CA THR A 135 21.22 -7.41 -13.08
C THR A 135 20.92 -8.65 -12.25
N PHE A 136 19.65 -9.03 -12.12
CA PHE A 136 19.27 -10.41 -11.81
C PHE A 136 19.51 -11.25 -13.06
N THR A 137 20.73 -11.18 -13.58
CA THR A 137 21.29 -12.19 -14.46
C THR A 137 21.32 -13.47 -13.64
N PHE A 138 20.41 -14.38 -13.96
CA PHE A 138 20.48 -15.80 -13.62
C PHE A 138 20.50 -16.11 -12.11
N MET A 139 19.32 -16.35 -11.56
CA MET A 139 19.13 -17.53 -10.71
C MET A 139 18.30 -18.54 -11.50
N PRO A 140 18.94 -19.47 -12.24
CA PRO A 140 18.24 -20.64 -12.75
C PRO A 140 17.90 -21.52 -11.53
N GLU A 141 16.67 -22.02 -11.47
CA GLU A 141 16.24 -23.05 -10.49
C GLU A 141 16.11 -22.64 -9.01
N ALA A 142 15.75 -21.38 -8.71
CA ALA A 142 14.90 -21.20 -7.54
C ALA A 142 13.54 -21.80 -7.90
N GLN A 143 13.32 -23.05 -7.47
CA GLN A 143 12.07 -23.80 -7.60
C GLN A 143 10.85 -22.88 -7.44
N PRO A 144 9.70 -23.19 -8.07
CA PRO A 144 8.41 -22.66 -7.65
C PRO A 144 8.04 -23.29 -6.30
N GLN A 145 8.93 -23.18 -5.31
CA GLN A 145 8.48 -23.15 -3.94
C GLN A 145 7.61 -21.92 -3.91
N SER A 146 6.31 -22.18 -3.92
CA SER A 146 5.29 -21.25 -3.51
C SER A 146 5.84 -20.48 -2.32
N LEU A 147 6.37 -19.28 -2.56
CA LEU A 147 6.13 -18.16 -1.68
C LEU A 147 4.62 -18.16 -1.59
N GLN A 148 4.08 -18.90 -0.61
CA GLN A 148 2.68 -18.85 -0.27
C GLN A 148 2.47 -17.44 0.27
N ASN A 149 2.37 -16.47 -0.64
CA ASN A 149 1.43 -15.37 -0.81
C ASN A 149 0.76 -14.81 0.44
N THR A 150 1.40 -14.92 1.60
CA THR A 150 0.83 -14.54 2.88
C THR A 150 1.71 -13.49 3.54
N PRO A 151 1.13 -12.35 3.92
CA PRO A 151 1.79 -11.38 4.80
C PRO A 151 2.34 -12.12 6.03
N LYS A 152 3.53 -11.74 6.51
CA LYS A 152 4.16 -12.42 7.65
C LYS A 152 3.31 -12.32 8.92
N SER A 153 3.40 -13.34 9.78
CA SER A 153 2.56 -13.52 10.98
C SER A 153 2.39 -12.25 11.83
N LYS A 154 3.46 -11.52 12.14
CA LYS A 154 3.36 -10.31 12.99
C LYS A 154 2.42 -9.22 12.43
N MET A 155 2.38 -9.04 11.11
CA MET A 155 1.48 -8.07 10.49
C MET A 155 0.05 -8.61 10.47
N VAL A 156 -0.12 -9.88 10.12
CA VAL A 156 -1.40 -10.59 10.16
C VAL A 156 -1.99 -10.56 11.58
N ASP A 157 -1.17 -10.75 12.61
CA ASP A 157 -1.58 -10.75 14.02
C ASP A 157 -2.10 -9.37 14.46
N GLN A 158 -1.47 -8.28 14.01
CA GLN A 158 -1.96 -6.93 14.31
C GLN A 158 -3.26 -6.66 13.57
N LEU A 159 -3.34 -7.01 12.29
CA LEU A 159 -4.54 -6.82 11.48
C LEU A 159 -5.71 -7.66 11.98
N ALA A 160 -5.47 -8.90 12.38
CA ALA A 160 -6.42 -9.78 13.05
C ALA A 160 -7.04 -9.13 14.30
N LYS A 161 -6.24 -8.32 15.01
CA LYS A 161 -6.66 -7.57 16.21
C LYS A 161 -7.27 -6.20 15.87
N GLY A 162 -7.47 -5.88 14.59
CA GLY A 162 -7.94 -4.57 14.12
C GLY A 162 -6.95 -3.42 14.33
N ARG A 163 -5.66 -3.71 14.53
CA ARG A 163 -4.61 -2.73 14.86
C ARG A 163 -3.86 -2.27 13.62
N PHE A 164 -4.58 -1.63 12.69
CA PHE A 164 -4.03 -1.14 11.42
C PHE A 164 -2.89 -0.12 11.61
N ASN A 165 -3.06 0.84 12.52
CA ASN A 165 -2.05 1.85 12.83
C ASN A 165 -0.74 1.21 13.32
N THR A 166 -0.83 0.20 14.20
CA THR A 166 0.33 -0.56 14.67
C THR A 166 0.98 -1.37 13.54
N ALA A 167 0.18 -1.98 12.66
CA ALA A 167 0.69 -2.70 11.49
C ALA A 167 1.48 -1.77 10.55
N ILE A 168 0.96 -0.57 10.27
CA ILE A 168 1.65 0.44 9.46
C ILE A 168 2.90 0.98 10.18
N ALA A 169 2.87 1.15 11.50
CA ALA A 169 4.05 1.53 12.27
C ALA A 169 5.16 0.47 12.14
N ASN A 170 4.81 -0.82 12.25
CA ASN A 170 5.75 -1.93 12.03
C ASN A 170 6.28 -1.92 10.59
N LEU A 171 5.43 -1.69 9.58
CA LEU A 171 5.86 -1.56 8.19
C LEU A 171 6.92 -0.45 8.02
N ARG A 172 6.73 0.70 8.67
CA ARG A 172 7.73 1.78 8.66
C ARG A 172 9.02 1.39 9.36
N CYS A 173 8.96 0.60 10.44
CA CYS A 173 10.15 0.06 11.11
C CYS A 173 10.89 -0.96 10.24
N ASP A 174 10.16 -1.82 9.52
CA ASP A 174 10.72 -2.78 8.57
C ASP A 174 11.45 -2.04 7.45
N PHE A 175 10.85 -0.98 6.90
CA PHE A 175 11.48 -0.13 5.87
C PHE A 175 12.83 0.47 6.32
N LYS A 176 12.89 0.96 7.57
CA LYS A 176 14.13 1.52 8.14
C LYS A 176 15.22 0.45 8.28
N SER A 177 14.83 -0.79 8.53
CA SER A 177 15.74 -1.92 8.71
C SER A 177 16.26 -2.49 7.38
N LEU A 178 15.66 -2.12 6.24
CA LEU A 178 16.14 -2.57 4.93
C LEU A 178 17.53 -2.00 4.65
N SER A 179 18.44 -2.85 4.15
CA SER A 179 19.72 -2.39 3.59
C SER A 179 19.49 -1.55 2.33
N ASN A 180 20.40 -0.63 2.04
CA ASN A 180 20.42 0.06 0.75
C ASN A 180 20.93 -0.86 -0.36
N ASN A 181 21.77 -1.83 -0.01
CA ASN A 181 22.30 -2.81 -0.94
C ASN A 181 21.42 -4.05 -0.98
N CYS A 182 21.53 -4.84 -2.03
CA CYS A 182 20.85 -6.12 -2.18
C CYS A 182 21.90 -7.19 -2.54
N ASP A 183 22.88 -7.34 -1.64
CA ASP A 183 24.07 -8.14 -1.91
C ASP A 183 23.88 -9.62 -1.52
N SER A 184 22.74 -9.96 -0.90
CA SER A 184 22.46 -11.31 -0.43
C SER A 184 21.01 -11.75 -0.70
N ALA A 185 20.79 -13.06 -0.82
CA ALA A 185 19.46 -13.66 -0.91
C ALA A 185 18.57 -13.27 0.29
N LYS A 186 19.17 -13.15 1.48
CA LYS A 186 18.49 -12.72 2.70
C LYS A 186 17.97 -11.28 2.60
N ASP A 187 18.74 -10.38 1.99
CA ASP A 187 18.30 -9.00 1.75
C ASP A 187 17.15 -8.95 0.76
N LEU A 188 17.18 -9.79 -0.27
CA LEU A 188 16.07 -9.95 -1.22
C LEU A 188 14.80 -10.48 -0.53
N GLU A 189 14.91 -11.50 0.31
CA GLU A 189 13.77 -12.02 1.09
C GLU A 189 13.16 -10.96 2.01
N LEU A 190 13.99 -10.13 2.67
CA LEU A 190 13.52 -9.03 3.51
C LEU A 190 12.82 -7.95 2.67
N ARG A 191 13.37 -7.60 1.51
CA ARG A 191 12.75 -6.65 0.57
C ARG A 191 11.41 -7.16 0.04
N LEU A 192 11.36 -8.40 -0.46
CA LEU A 192 10.13 -9.02 -0.94
C LEU A 192 9.08 -9.09 0.18
N SER A 193 9.49 -9.51 1.38
CA SER A 193 8.61 -9.52 2.55
C SER A 193 8.07 -8.14 2.89
N PHE A 194 8.89 -7.09 2.83
CA PHE A 194 8.46 -5.72 3.06
C PHE A 194 7.47 -5.27 1.98
N ILE A 195 7.78 -5.50 0.70
CA ILE A 195 6.93 -5.08 -0.42
C ILE A 195 5.59 -5.80 -0.36
N THR A 196 5.55 -7.11 -0.10
CA THR A 196 4.30 -7.87 0.05
C THR A 196 3.43 -7.29 1.18
N ASN A 197 4.02 -6.95 2.32
CA ASN A 197 3.33 -6.30 3.43
C ASN A 197 2.86 -4.87 3.07
N LEU A 198 3.66 -4.12 2.30
CA LEU A 198 3.32 -2.80 1.80
C LEU A 198 2.09 -2.85 0.89
N THR A 199 1.99 -3.86 0.02
CA THR A 199 0.87 -4.01 -0.93
C THR A 199 -0.49 -4.12 -0.26
N LEU A 200 -0.57 -4.55 1.00
CA LEU A 200 -1.83 -4.53 1.76
C LEU A 200 -2.37 -3.11 1.94
N PHE A 201 -1.50 -2.14 2.19
CA PHE A 201 -1.91 -0.75 2.48
C PHE A 201 -1.75 0.16 1.27
N CYS A 202 -0.74 -0.11 0.45
CA CYS A 202 -0.36 0.70 -0.71
C CYS A 202 -0.28 -0.24 -1.93
N PRO A 203 -1.43 -0.74 -2.41
CA PRO A 203 -1.46 -1.76 -3.43
C PRO A 203 -0.81 -1.31 -4.75
N LEU A 204 -0.85 -0.02 -5.07
CA LEU A 204 -0.29 0.48 -6.34
C LEU A 204 1.24 0.49 -6.31
N ILE A 205 1.86 1.14 -5.31
CA ILE A 205 3.32 1.13 -5.18
C ILE A 205 3.86 -0.29 -4.98
N GLY A 206 3.17 -1.09 -4.15
CA GLY A 206 3.62 -2.42 -3.78
C GLY A 206 3.63 -3.35 -5.00
N SER A 207 2.56 -3.32 -5.79
CA SER A 207 2.45 -4.11 -7.02
C SER A 207 3.50 -3.73 -8.06
N GLU A 208 3.71 -2.43 -8.30
CA GLU A 208 4.72 -1.96 -9.26
C GLU A 208 6.14 -2.37 -8.82
N LEU A 209 6.45 -2.27 -7.53
CA LEU A 209 7.74 -2.71 -6.98
C LEU A 209 7.93 -4.24 -7.10
N LEU A 210 6.87 -5.04 -6.91
CA LEU A 210 6.92 -6.49 -7.15
C LEU A 210 7.18 -6.81 -8.63
N CYS A 211 6.48 -6.13 -9.54
CA CYS A 211 6.64 -6.31 -10.98
C CYS A 211 8.09 -6.02 -11.43
N ARG A 212 8.71 -4.96 -10.88
CA ARG A 212 10.13 -4.64 -11.15
C ARG A 212 11.12 -5.69 -10.67
N LEU A 213 10.74 -6.49 -9.69
CA LEU A 213 11.51 -7.64 -9.20
C LEU A 213 11.14 -8.96 -9.91
N GLY A 214 10.30 -8.92 -10.94
CA GLY A 214 9.87 -10.11 -11.69
C GLY A 214 8.76 -10.93 -11.01
N HIS A 215 8.10 -10.37 -9.99
CA HIS A 215 6.98 -11.02 -9.30
C HIS A 215 5.62 -10.52 -9.80
N ALA A 216 4.65 -11.42 -9.89
CA ALA A 216 3.27 -11.04 -10.19
C ALA A 216 2.71 -10.12 -9.09
N PRO A 217 1.86 -9.15 -9.44
CA PRO A 217 1.26 -8.27 -8.45
C PRO A 217 0.23 -9.02 -7.60
N PHE A 218 -0.03 -8.49 -6.40
CA PHE A 218 -0.89 -9.11 -5.41
C PHE A 218 -2.37 -8.95 -5.81
N GLY A 219 -3.14 -10.04 -5.77
CA GLY A 219 -4.57 -10.06 -6.11
C GLY A 219 -4.83 -10.56 -7.54
N THR A 220 -5.58 -11.65 -7.65
CA THR A 220 -6.01 -12.22 -8.93
C THR A 220 -6.93 -11.26 -9.68
N ASN A 221 -6.40 -10.61 -10.72
CA ASN A 221 -7.14 -10.25 -11.94
C ASN A 221 -6.20 -9.83 -13.09
N HIS A 222 -5.04 -10.47 -13.19
CA HIS A 222 -4.34 -10.51 -14.48
C HIS A 222 -4.92 -11.64 -15.32
N HIS A 223 -6.02 -11.36 -16.00
CA HIS A 223 -6.13 -11.86 -17.35
C HIS A 223 -5.08 -11.12 -18.16
N ALA A 224 -3.88 -11.68 -18.21
CA ALA A 224 -2.95 -11.41 -19.28
C ALA A 224 -3.61 -11.89 -20.58
N LYS A 225 -4.39 -11.02 -21.22
CA LYS A 225 -4.57 -11.09 -22.67
C LYS A 225 -3.31 -10.52 -23.29
N TYR A 226 -2.24 -11.30 -23.22
CA TYR A 226 -1.18 -11.28 -24.22
C TYR A 226 -1.18 -12.67 -24.84
N SER A 227 -2.16 -12.89 -25.71
CA SER A 227 -2.15 -13.94 -26.72
C SER A 227 -3.01 -13.42 -27.87
N GLU A 228 -2.40 -13.47 -29.07
CA GLU A 228 -2.97 -13.26 -30.41
C GLU A 228 -3.16 -11.76 -30.78
N GLU A 229 -2.51 -11.17 -31.79
CA GLU A 229 -1.72 -11.63 -32.96
C GLU A 229 -0.63 -10.58 -33.29
#